data_AF-A0A0C3FN76-F1
#
_entry.id   AF-A0A0C3FN76-F1
#
_cell.length_a   1.000
_cell.length_b   1.000
_cell.length_c   1.000
_cell.angle_alpha   90.00
_cell.angle_beta   90.00
_cell.angle_gamma   90.00
#
_symmetry.space_group_name_H-M   'P 1'
#
loop_
_entity.id
_entity.type
_entity.pdbx_description
1 polymer ?
#
loop_
_entity_poly.entity_id
_entity_poly.type
_entity_poly.pdbx_seq_one_letter_code
_entity_poly.pdbx_strand_id
1 'polypeptide(L)'
;EDKKYDSAFTLAAMSADEDEADPAPGEAKKYVSRAPDYRSKLVETLYTTIDSLPDPQPDKAKAMTTRLRGASLVDTVPPKAKKLENKIHKWQIRADVLARNPHWEANGWIATNGVLWGDEVDPIDVEAEKAKTKLKDKE
;
A
#
# COMPACT_ATOMS: atom_id res chain seq x y z
N GLU A 1 11.20 -11.97 9.34
CA GLU A 1 10.49 -10.79 8.82
C GLU A 1 11.43 -9.59 8.89
N ASP A 2 11.52 -8.81 7.82
CA ASP A 2 12.33 -7.60 7.78
C ASP A 2 11.40 -6.39 7.95
N LYS A 3 11.46 -5.77 9.14
CA LYS A 3 10.60 -4.65 9.55
C LYS A 3 10.67 -3.45 8.61
N LYS A 4 11.72 -3.37 7.80
CA LYS A 4 11.90 -2.36 6.75
C LYS A 4 10.72 -2.31 5.78
N TYR A 5 10.07 -3.44 5.51
CA TYR A 5 8.98 -3.56 4.54
C TYR A 5 7.58 -3.58 5.14
N ASP A 6 7.43 -3.47 6.47
CA ASP A 6 6.13 -3.59 7.15
C ASP A 6 5.09 -2.59 6.62
N SER A 7 5.55 -1.40 6.22
CA SER A 7 4.70 -0.36 5.60
C SER A 7 4.00 -0.78 4.31
N ALA A 8 4.48 -1.84 3.63
CA ALA A 8 3.82 -2.42 2.46
C ALA A 8 2.59 -3.27 2.79
N PHE A 9 2.40 -3.67 4.05
CA PHE A 9 1.31 -4.56 4.46
C PHE A 9 0.18 -3.81 5.16
N THR A 10 0.00 -2.53 4.82
CA THR A 10 -1.09 -1.68 5.31
C THR A 10 -2.27 -1.72 4.34
N LEU A 11 -3.50 -1.56 4.85
CA LEU A 11 -4.71 -1.57 4.01
C LEU A 11 -4.66 -0.51 2.89
N ALA A 12 -4.04 0.63 3.14
CA ALA A 12 -3.90 1.70 2.16
C ALA A 12 -2.82 1.39 1.10
N ALA A 13 -1.79 0.62 1.45
CA ALA A 13 -0.75 0.23 0.51
C ALA A 13 -1.20 -0.93 -0.41
N MET A 14 -2.05 -1.83 0.10
CA MET A 14 -2.56 -2.99 -0.63
C MET A 14 -3.62 -2.57 -1.68
N SER A 15 -3.64 -3.27 -2.82
CA SER A 15 -4.65 -3.01 -3.85
C SER A 15 -5.96 -3.68 -3.46
N ALA A 16 -7.09 -3.00 -3.67
CA ALA A 16 -8.39 -3.65 -3.62
C ALA A 16 -8.51 -4.65 -4.79
N ASP A 17 -9.11 -5.80 -4.51
CA ASP A 17 -9.51 -6.77 -5.53
C ASP A 17 -10.89 -6.35 -6.05
N GLU A 18 -10.99 -6.02 -7.33
CA GLU A 18 -12.24 -5.62 -7.98
C GLU A 18 -12.96 -6.86 -8.52
N ASP A 19 -14.29 -6.84 -8.52
CA ASP A 19 -15.11 -7.87 -9.16
C ASP A 19 -14.96 -7.79 -10.70
N GLU A 20 -14.85 -8.95 -11.37
CA GLU A 20 -14.99 -9.00 -12.83
C GLU A 20 -16.41 -8.54 -13.21
N ALA A 21 -16.51 -7.46 -13.99
CA ALA A 21 -17.77 -6.74 -14.21
C ALA A 21 -18.83 -7.55 -14.97
N ASP A 22 -18.43 -8.59 -15.71
CA ASP A 22 -19.34 -9.42 -16.51
C ASP A 22 -18.81 -10.85 -16.63
N PRO A 23 -19.00 -11.73 -15.62
CA PRO A 23 -18.69 -13.14 -15.79
C PRO A 23 -19.65 -13.73 -16.84
N ALA A 24 -19.11 -14.44 -17.83
CA ALA A 24 -19.95 -15.15 -18.80
C ALA A 24 -20.88 -16.13 -18.07
N PRO A 25 -22.12 -16.34 -18.54
CA PRO A 25 -23.07 -17.21 -17.85
C PRO A 25 -22.51 -18.62 -17.69
N GLY A 26 -22.26 -19.02 -16.43
CA GLY A 26 -21.66 -20.31 -16.07
C GLY A 26 -20.18 -20.27 -15.67
N GLU A 27 -19.50 -19.12 -15.81
CA GLU A 27 -18.13 -18.96 -15.31
C GLU A 27 -18.09 -18.69 -13.80
N ALA A 28 -17.07 -19.25 -13.14
CA ALA A 28 -16.79 -18.94 -11.75
C ALA A 28 -16.39 -17.47 -11.60
N LYS A 29 -16.84 -16.83 -10.50
CA LYS A 29 -16.47 -15.46 -10.16
C LYS A 29 -14.95 -15.32 -10.07
N LYS A 30 -14.38 -14.41 -10.85
CA LYS A 30 -12.96 -14.05 -10.79
C LYS A 30 -12.81 -12.68 -10.14
N TYR A 31 -11.71 -12.50 -9.41
CA TYR A 31 -11.32 -11.20 -8.86
C TYR A 31 -10.14 -10.66 -9.63
N VAL A 32 -10.20 -9.39 -10.01
CA VAL A 32 -9.13 -8.72 -10.75
C VAL A 32 -8.42 -7.75 -9.82
N SER A 33 -7.17 -8.05 -9.49
CA SER A 33 -6.32 -7.16 -8.71
C SER A 33 -5.58 -6.21 -9.65
N ARG A 34 -5.82 -4.89 -9.55
CA ARG A 34 -5.15 -3.88 -10.39
C ARG A 34 -4.20 -3.05 -9.54
N ALA A 35 -2.92 -3.01 -9.92
CA ALA A 35 -1.92 -2.24 -9.19
C ALA A 35 -1.97 -0.77 -9.64
N PRO A 36 -1.88 0.22 -8.74
CA PRO A 36 -1.72 1.60 -9.12
C PRO A 36 -0.35 1.85 -9.77
N ASP A 37 -0.32 2.72 -10.79
CA ASP A 37 0.85 3.07 -11.60
C ASP A 37 1.93 3.87 -10.86
N TYR A 38 1.61 4.46 -9.71
CA TYR A 38 2.58 5.15 -8.87
C TYR A 38 3.54 4.20 -8.14
N ARG A 39 3.24 2.89 -8.05
CA ARG A 39 4.02 1.93 -7.24
C ARG A 39 5.45 1.80 -7.76
N SER A 40 6.39 1.79 -6.82
CA SER A 40 7.78 1.52 -7.15
C SER A 40 7.95 0.06 -7.60
N LYS A 41 8.94 -0.18 -8.47
CA LYS A 41 9.30 -1.54 -8.93
C LYS A 41 9.62 -2.47 -7.77
N LEU A 42 10.13 -1.94 -6.66
CA LEU A 42 10.45 -2.71 -5.46
C LEU A 42 9.17 -3.26 -4.80
N VAL A 43 8.12 -2.45 -4.67
CA VAL A 43 6.82 -2.89 -4.14
C VAL A 43 6.14 -3.86 -5.09
N GLU A 44 6.18 -3.58 -6.39
CA GLU A 44 5.63 -4.51 -7.39
C GLU A 44 6.30 -5.88 -7.30
N THR A 45 7.64 -5.91 -7.18
CA THR A 45 8.40 -7.16 -7.03
C THR A 45 8.06 -7.87 -5.74
N LEU A 46 7.92 -7.13 -4.64
CA LEU A 46 7.53 -7.67 -3.33
C LEU A 46 6.18 -8.39 -3.42
N TYR A 47 5.14 -7.72 -3.89
CA TYR A 47 3.81 -8.34 -4.00
C TYR A 47 3.78 -9.48 -5.01
N THR A 48 4.43 -9.32 -6.18
CA THR A 48 4.51 -10.40 -7.18
C THR A 48 5.20 -11.65 -6.61
N THR A 49 6.25 -11.46 -5.81
CA THR A 49 6.94 -12.56 -5.16
C THR A 49 6.00 -13.28 -4.19
N ILE A 50 5.29 -12.53 -3.34
CA ILE A 50 4.35 -13.09 -2.36
C ILE A 50 3.20 -13.84 -3.06
N ASP A 51 2.60 -13.23 -4.09
CA ASP A 51 1.50 -13.84 -4.84
C ASP A 51 1.94 -15.11 -5.59
N SER A 52 3.23 -15.26 -5.90
CA SER A 52 3.78 -16.45 -6.55
C SER A 52 4.06 -17.62 -5.60
N LEU A 53 4.08 -17.37 -4.28
CA LEU A 53 4.33 -18.43 -3.30
C LEU A 53 3.08 -19.30 -3.15
N PRO A 54 3.19 -20.62 -3.37
CA PRO A 54 2.06 -21.51 -3.15
C PRO A 54 1.72 -21.57 -1.66
N ASP A 55 0.43 -21.46 -1.35
CA ASP A 55 -0.07 -21.63 0.01
C ASP A 55 0.21 -23.07 0.48
N PRO A 56 0.96 -23.29 1.58
CA PRO A 56 1.23 -24.63 2.10
C PRO A 56 -0.02 -25.35 2.62
N GLN A 57 -1.10 -24.61 2.94
CA GLN A 57 -2.36 -25.16 3.44
C GLN A 57 -3.56 -24.48 2.73
N PRO A 58 -3.77 -24.75 1.43
CA PRO A 58 -4.78 -24.05 0.66
C PRO A 58 -6.18 -24.40 1.15
N ASP A 59 -6.97 -23.39 1.50
CA ASP A 59 -8.41 -23.53 1.68
C ASP A 59 -9.03 -23.89 0.33
N LYS A 60 -9.37 -25.17 0.16
CA LYS A 60 -9.88 -25.73 -1.10
C LYS A 60 -11.16 -25.05 -1.58
N ALA A 61 -11.97 -24.47 -0.69
CA ALA A 61 -13.17 -23.73 -1.08
C ALA A 61 -12.82 -22.36 -1.68
N LYS A 62 -11.77 -21.71 -1.18
CA LYS A 62 -11.28 -20.42 -1.71
C LYS A 62 -10.34 -20.59 -2.89
N ALA A 63 -9.65 -21.72 -3.00
CA ALA A 63 -8.78 -22.07 -4.13
C ALA A 63 -9.51 -22.13 -5.48
N MET A 64 -10.85 -22.31 -5.47
CA MET A 64 -11.67 -22.23 -6.69
C MET A 64 -11.82 -20.80 -7.23
N THR A 65 -11.60 -19.80 -6.39
CA THR A 65 -11.74 -18.40 -6.78
C THR A 65 -10.47 -17.94 -7.48
N THR A 66 -10.53 -17.74 -8.79
CA THR A 66 -9.37 -17.29 -9.55
C THR A 66 -9.13 -15.80 -9.32
N ARG A 67 -7.94 -15.43 -8.84
CA ARG A 67 -7.46 -14.05 -8.78
C ARG A 67 -6.57 -13.78 -9.99
N LEU A 68 -6.92 -12.77 -10.77
CA LEU A 68 -6.18 -12.34 -11.97
C LEU A 68 -5.52 -11.00 -11.71
N ARG A 69 -4.28 -10.84 -12.18
CA ARG A 69 -3.61 -9.54 -12.20
C ARG A 69 -4.13 -8.75 -13.41
N GLY A 70 -4.85 -7.66 -13.17
CA GLY A 70 -5.32 -6.76 -14.22
C GLY A 70 -4.27 -5.70 -14.59
N ALA A 71 -4.54 -4.97 -15.67
CA ALA A 71 -3.73 -3.82 -16.07
C ALA A 71 -3.64 -2.78 -14.95
N SER A 72 -2.51 -2.09 -14.87
CA SER A 72 -2.30 -1.05 -13.86
C SER A 72 -3.32 0.07 -14.01
N LEU A 73 -3.76 0.62 -12.88
CA LEU A 73 -4.62 1.79 -12.85
C LEU A 73 -3.75 3.02 -13.14
N VAL A 74 -4.05 3.69 -14.25
CA VAL A 74 -3.31 4.87 -14.72
C VAL A 74 -3.80 6.13 -14.00
N ASP A 75 -2.89 7.07 -13.74
CA ASP A 75 -3.15 8.37 -13.12
C ASP A 75 -3.78 8.26 -11.72
N THR A 76 -3.43 7.20 -10.99
CA THR A 76 -3.93 7.00 -9.63
C THR A 76 -3.19 7.86 -8.63
N VAL A 77 -3.94 8.39 -7.67
CA VAL A 77 -3.37 9.14 -6.54
C VAL A 77 -3.21 8.24 -5.32
N PRO A 78 -2.15 8.42 -4.52
CA PRO A 78 -2.03 7.73 -3.23
C PRO A 78 -3.25 8.03 -2.34
N PRO A 79 -3.81 7.02 -1.63
CA PRO A 79 -4.84 7.24 -0.63
C PRO A 79 -4.39 8.21 0.46
N LYS A 80 -5.30 9.09 0.86
CA LYS A 80 -5.07 10.05 1.95
C LYS A 80 -5.37 9.38 3.28
N ALA A 81 -4.34 9.12 4.07
CA ALA A 81 -4.48 8.62 5.43
C ALA A 81 -4.10 9.69 6.45
N LYS A 82 -4.83 9.74 7.57
CA LYS A 82 -4.52 10.64 8.69
C LYS A 82 -3.39 10.08 9.55
N LYS A 83 -3.56 8.83 9.99
CA LYS A 83 -2.61 8.10 10.83
C LYS A 83 -1.42 7.60 10.02
N LEU A 84 -0.24 7.65 10.62
CA LEU A 84 1.00 7.19 10.00
C LEU A 84 0.95 5.71 9.60
N GLU A 85 0.34 4.86 10.44
CA GLU A 85 0.20 3.41 10.20
C GLU A 85 -0.53 3.06 8.88
N ASN A 86 -1.28 3.99 8.31
CA ASN A 86 -2.02 3.81 7.07
C ASN A 86 -1.46 4.68 5.93
N LYS A 87 -0.34 5.37 6.12
CA LYS A 87 0.28 6.16 5.06
C LYS A 87 1.19 5.30 4.21
N ILE A 88 1.28 5.67 2.94
CA ILE A 88 2.24 5.10 2.01
C ILE A 88 3.56 5.84 2.20
N HIS A 89 4.67 5.12 2.19
CA HIS A 89 6.01 5.65 2.35
C HIS A 89 6.66 5.96 0.98
N LYS A 90 7.63 6.88 0.95
CA LYS A 90 8.31 7.30 -0.29
C LYS A 90 8.87 6.14 -1.11
N TRP A 91 9.47 5.14 -0.47
CA TRP A 91 10.07 3.98 -1.14
C TRP A 91 9.03 3.15 -1.93
N GLN A 92 7.75 3.27 -1.57
CA GLN A 92 6.65 2.57 -2.24
C GLN A 92 6.20 3.27 -3.51
N ILE A 93 6.67 4.50 -3.76
CA ILE A 93 6.31 5.33 -4.90
C ILE A 93 7.51 5.43 -5.84
N ARG A 94 7.27 5.45 -7.15
CA ARG A 94 8.34 5.70 -8.11
C ARG A 94 8.90 7.11 -7.94
N ALA A 95 10.22 7.23 -8.00
CA ALA A 95 10.91 8.51 -7.84
C ALA A 95 10.47 9.55 -8.89
N ASP A 96 10.20 9.13 -10.14
CA ASP A 96 9.75 10.04 -11.20
C ASP A 96 8.32 10.54 -11.00
N VAL A 97 7.43 9.73 -10.40
CA VAL A 97 6.07 10.15 -10.04
C VAL A 97 6.11 11.09 -8.84
N LEU A 98 6.94 10.80 -7.85
CA LEU A 98 7.13 11.65 -6.68
C LEU A 98 7.69 13.03 -7.06
N ALA A 99 8.67 13.07 -7.98
CA ALA A 99 9.24 14.32 -8.49
C ALA A 99 8.22 15.20 -9.24
N ARG A 100 7.25 14.59 -9.94
CA ARG A 100 6.15 15.31 -10.60
C ARG A 100 5.06 15.77 -9.63
N ASN A 101 4.98 15.14 -8.45
CA ASN A 101 3.93 15.37 -7.45
C ASN A 101 4.50 15.72 -6.07
N PRO A 102 5.32 16.78 -5.93
CA PRO A 102 5.92 17.15 -4.65
C PRO A 102 4.86 17.52 -3.58
N HIS A 103 3.66 17.91 -4.03
CA HIS A 103 2.54 18.23 -3.15
C HIS A 103 2.03 17.04 -2.34
N TRP A 104 2.28 15.79 -2.74
CA TRP A 104 1.91 14.61 -1.93
C TRP A 104 2.69 14.53 -0.63
N GLU A 105 3.97 14.87 -0.69
CA GLU A 105 4.81 14.98 0.50
C GLU A 105 4.47 16.24 1.30
N ALA A 106 4.38 17.39 0.63
CA ALA A 106 4.10 18.66 1.31
C ALA A 106 2.77 18.66 2.06
N ASN A 107 1.75 17.98 1.53
CA ASN A 107 0.44 17.82 2.16
C ASN A 107 0.38 16.65 3.16
N GLY A 108 1.49 15.93 3.35
CA GLY A 108 1.59 14.80 4.27
C GLY A 108 0.74 13.59 3.90
N TRP A 109 0.44 13.39 2.60
CA TRP A 109 -0.28 12.20 2.13
C TRP A 109 0.62 10.96 2.19
N ILE A 110 1.92 11.17 2.04
CA ILE A 110 2.94 10.14 2.11
C ILE A 110 3.85 10.37 3.32
N ALA A 111 4.43 9.29 3.84
CA ALA A 111 5.39 9.31 4.94
C ALA A 111 6.83 9.19 4.42
N THR A 112 7.78 9.69 5.20
CA THR A 112 9.21 9.36 5.02
C THR A 112 9.46 7.89 5.36
N ASN A 113 10.58 7.33 4.92
CA ASN A 113 10.83 5.89 5.01
C ASN A 113 11.29 5.44 6.40
N GLY A 114 11.97 6.34 7.12
CA GLY A 114 12.49 6.10 8.46
C GLY A 114 13.91 5.53 8.48
N VAL A 115 14.43 5.27 9.68
CA VAL A 115 15.85 5.00 9.90
C VAL A 115 16.32 3.70 9.24
N LEU A 116 15.43 2.72 9.11
CA LEU A 116 15.71 1.43 8.45
C LEU A 116 15.96 1.56 6.94
N TRP A 117 15.58 2.70 6.36
CA TRP A 117 15.84 3.05 4.97
C TRP A 117 16.98 4.04 4.80
N GLY A 118 17.64 4.43 5.91
CA GLY A 118 18.75 5.39 5.91
C GLY A 118 18.32 6.84 6.13
N ASP A 119 17.06 7.11 6.48
CA ASP A 119 16.63 8.45 6.91
C ASP A 119 17.19 8.77 8.31
N GLU A 120 17.36 10.04 8.65
CA GLU A 120 17.90 10.45 9.95
C GLU A 120 16.95 10.15 11.12
N VAL A 121 15.64 10.16 10.85
CA VAL A 121 14.59 9.97 11.86
C VAL A 121 13.44 9.15 11.28
N ASP A 122 12.77 8.39 12.15
CA ASP A 122 11.53 7.72 11.79
C ASP A 122 10.40 8.73 11.55
N PRO A 123 9.45 8.41 10.64
CA PRO A 123 8.26 9.24 10.48
C PRO A 123 7.48 9.30 11.80
N ILE A 124 7.03 10.50 12.15
CA ILE A 124 6.29 10.77 13.39
C ILE A 124 4.80 10.92 13.07
N ASP A 125 3.95 10.31 13.89
CA ASP A 125 2.50 10.55 13.83
C ASP A 125 2.16 11.92 14.46
N VAL A 126 1.92 12.90 13.59
CA VAL A 126 1.64 14.30 13.98
C VAL A 126 0.34 14.42 14.79
N GLU A 127 -0.65 13.54 14.57
CA GLU A 127 -1.88 13.55 15.38
C GLU A 127 -1.62 13.00 16.78
N ALA A 128 -0.84 11.92 16.89
CA ALA A 128 -0.45 11.36 18.18
C ALA A 128 0.38 12.35 19.01
N GLU A 129 1.31 13.08 18.38
CA GLU A 129 2.08 14.12 19.07
C GLU A 129 1.20 15.28 19.53
N LYS A 130 0.29 15.79 18.68
CA LYS A 130 -0.66 16.84 19.08
C LYS A 130 -1.56 16.41 20.24
N ALA A 131 -1.95 15.13 20.30
CA ALA A 131 -2.72 14.60 21.42
C ALA A 131 -1.89 14.60 22.72
N LYS A 132 -0.61 14.18 22.66
CA LYS A 132 0.30 14.22 23.82
C LYS A 132 0.57 15.63 24.32
N THR A 133 0.76 16.61 23.43
CA THR A 133 0.96 18.02 23.83
C THR A 133 -0.29 18.56 24.54
N LYS A 134 -1.48 18.29 23.99
CA LYS A 134 -2.75 18.71 24.62
C LYS A 134 -3.02 18.06 25.97
N LEU A 135 -2.50 16.86 26.23
CA LEU A 135 -2.57 16.23 27.55
C LEU A 135 -1.60 16.89 28.54
N LYS A 136 -0.39 17.24 28.09
CA LYS A 136 0.60 17.96 28.93
C LYS A 136 0.18 19.39 29.28
N ASP A 137 -0.54 20.08 28.39
CA ASP A 137 -1.05 21.44 28.67
C ASP A 137 -2.27 21.46 29.61
N LYS A 138 -2.81 20.29 29.97
CA LYS A 138 -3.96 20.13 30.89
C LYS A 138 -3.57 19.67 32.30
N GLU A 139 -2.27 19.45 32.54
CA GLU A 139 -1.69 19.06 33.83
C GLU A 139 -1.09 20.30 34.53
#